data_AF-A0A0C9M1K7-F1
#
_entry.id   AF-A0A0C9M1K7-F1
#
_cell.length_a   1.000
_cell.length_b   1.000
_cell.length_c   1.000
_cell.angle_alpha   90.00
_cell.angle_beta   90.00
_cell.angle_gamma   90.00
#
_symmetry.space_group_name_H-M   'P 1'
#
loop_
_entity.id
_entity.type
_entity.pdbx_description
1 polymer ?
#
loop_
_entity_poly.entity_id
_entity_poly.type
_entity_poly.pdbx_seq_one_letter_code
_entity_poly.pdbx_strand_id
1 'polypeptide(L)'
;MSAANKIKSIVPLLDRVLVQRIKPVEKTTAGIFIPEKAQEAINEAYVVAVGKGALNKEGGHIPLQVNAGDKVILPPYGGSPVKVLGEEYLLFRDSEILAKVVE
;
A
#
# COMPACT_ATOMS: atom_id res chain seq x y z
N MET A 1 -22.77 0.60 5.17
CA MET A 1 -22.18 1.88 4.72
C MET A 1 -20.70 1.66 4.52
N SER A 2 -20.28 1.83 3.27
CA SER A 2 -19.09 1.24 2.64
C SER A 2 -17.75 1.64 3.26
N ALA A 3 -16.88 0.66 3.51
CA ALA A 3 -15.50 0.84 3.95
C ALA A 3 -14.67 1.75 3.01
N ALA A 4 -15.07 1.86 1.73
CA ALA A 4 -14.43 2.73 0.74
C ALA A 4 -14.49 4.24 1.08
N ASN A 5 -15.39 4.68 1.97
CA ASN A 5 -15.49 6.10 2.38
C ASN A 5 -14.73 6.43 3.67
N LYS A 6 -14.21 5.45 4.41
CA LYS A 6 -13.53 5.71 5.71
C LYS A 6 -12.05 6.08 5.57
N ILE A 7 -11.43 5.69 4.46
CA ILE A 7 -10.05 6.04 4.09
C ILE A 7 -9.87 7.53 3.76
N LYS A 8 -10.95 8.24 3.38
CA LYS A 8 -10.91 9.68 3.02
C LYS A 8 -10.42 10.61 4.14
N SER A 9 -10.25 10.11 5.37
CA SER A 9 -9.75 10.90 6.51
C SER A 9 -8.23 10.88 6.69
N ILE A 10 -7.49 10.03 5.95
CA ILE A 10 -6.02 9.99 6.04
C ILE A 10 -5.39 10.46 4.75
N VAL A 11 -4.66 11.56 4.88
CA VAL A 11 -3.90 12.17 3.81
C VAL A 11 -2.41 12.03 4.14
N PRO A 12 -1.68 11.16 3.43
CA PRO A 12 -0.23 11.09 3.56
C PRO A 12 0.41 12.45 3.26
N LEU A 13 1.42 12.83 4.05
CA LEU A 13 2.15 14.08 3.85
C LEU A 13 3.40 13.86 3.01
N LEU A 14 3.73 14.85 2.17
CA LEU A 14 4.89 14.86 1.27
C LEU A 14 4.84 13.71 0.25
N ASP A 15 5.92 12.94 0.13
CA ASP A 15 6.15 11.81 -0.76
C ASP A 15 5.69 10.47 -0.18
N ARG A 16 4.86 10.51 0.87
CA ARG A 16 4.39 9.30 1.53
C ARG A 16 3.21 8.68 0.79
N VAL A 17 3.17 7.36 0.81
CA VAL A 17 2.16 6.52 0.16
C VAL A 17 1.61 5.55 1.20
N LEU A 18 0.30 5.57 1.40
CA LEU A 18 -0.41 4.64 2.26
C LEU A 18 -0.85 3.44 1.44
N VAL A 19 -0.48 2.25 1.89
CA VAL A 19 -0.78 0.99 1.20
C VAL A 19 -1.42 -0.01 2.15
N GLN A 20 -2.23 -0.91 1.58
CA GLN A 20 -2.83 -2.03 2.28
C GLN A 20 -2.34 -3.33 1.64
N ARG A 21 -1.70 -4.19 2.43
CA ARG A 21 -1.20 -5.49 1.93
C ARG A 21 -2.35 -6.37 1.46
N ILE A 22 -2.12 -7.07 0.36
CA ILE A 22 -3.06 -8.08 -0.14
C ILE A 22 -3.00 -9.28 0.80
N LYS A 23 -4.15 -9.68 1.32
CA LYS A 23 -4.23 -10.88 2.16
C LYS A 23 -3.97 -12.12 1.30
N PRO A 24 -3.16 -13.08 1.77
CA PRO A 24 -2.91 -14.31 1.03
C PRO A 24 -4.20 -15.11 0.85
N VAL A 25 -4.31 -15.80 -0.28
CA VAL A 25 -5.45 -16.67 -0.57
C VAL A 25 -5.37 -17.89 0.36
N GLU A 26 -6.31 -18.00 1.31
CA GLU A 26 -6.37 -19.12 2.27
C GLU A 26 -6.84 -20.45 1.62
N LYS A 27 -7.58 -20.36 0.51
CA LYS A 27 -8.06 -21.53 -0.25
C LYS A 27 -7.68 -21.42 -1.72
N THR A 28 -6.80 -22.31 -2.16
CA THR A 28 -6.48 -22.46 -3.58
C THR A 28 -7.70 -22.96 -4.36
N THR A 29 -7.74 -22.72 -5.67
CA THR A 29 -8.83 -23.12 -6.58
C THR A 29 -9.13 -24.64 -6.54
N ALA A 30 -8.16 -25.45 -6.09
CA ALA A 30 -8.29 -26.90 -5.93
C ALA A 30 -8.88 -27.35 -4.58
N GLY A 31 -9.25 -26.42 -3.70
CA GLY A 31 -9.80 -26.71 -2.37
C GLY A 31 -8.76 -27.11 -1.32
N ILE A 32 -7.47 -26.98 -1.62
CA ILE A 32 -6.38 -27.28 -0.68
C ILE A 32 -6.17 -26.08 0.24
N PHE A 33 -6.25 -26.33 1.55
CA PHE A 33 -5.97 -25.35 2.60
C PHE A 33 -4.46 -25.20 2.78
N ILE A 34 -3.95 -24.00 2.53
CA ILE A 34 -2.54 -23.70 2.78
C ILE A 34 -2.41 -23.26 4.24
N PRO A 35 -1.61 -23.95 5.07
CA PRO A 35 -1.39 -23.52 6.44
C PRO A 35 -0.77 -22.12 6.47
N GLU A 36 -1.19 -21.26 7.39
CA GLU A 36 -0.73 -19.86 7.51
C GLU A 36 0.81 -19.71 7.53
N LYS A 37 1.54 -20.72 8.04
CA LYS A 37 3.01 -20.75 8.07
C LYS A 37 3.69 -20.95 6.70
N ALA A 38 2.96 -21.49 5.72
CA ALA A 38 3.44 -21.75 4.37
C ALA A 38 2.94 -20.73 3.34
N GLN A 39 2.11 -19.75 3.77
CA GLN A 39 1.78 -18.62 2.91
C GLN A 39 3.01 -17.74 2.76
N GLU A 40 3.57 -17.72 1.56
CA GLU A 40 4.60 -16.76 1.20
C GLU A 40 4.08 -15.36 1.51
N ALA A 41 4.90 -14.54 2.17
CA ALA A 41 4.58 -13.15 2.43
C ALA A 41 4.42 -12.44 1.08
N ILE A 42 3.17 -12.30 0.64
CA ILE A 42 2.85 -11.56 -0.57
C ILE A 42 3.27 -10.12 -0.31
N ASN A 43 4.33 -9.71 -1.00
CA ASN A 43 4.84 -8.34 -0.93
C ASN A 43 4.02 -7.37 -1.78
N GLU A 44 2.87 -7.81 -2.29
CA GLU A 44 1.94 -6.97 -3.05
C GLU A 44 0.98 -6.21 -2.13
N ALA A 45 0.69 -4.98 -2.51
CA ALA A 45 -0.25 -4.12 -1.81
C ALA A 45 -1.05 -3.25 -2.78
N TYR A 46 -2.23 -2.81 -2.35
CA TYR A 46 -2.99 -1.77 -3.02
C TYR A 46 -2.67 -0.41 -2.42
N VAL A 47 -2.48 0.59 -3.28
CA VAL A 47 -2.32 1.97 -2.87
C VAL A 47 -3.68 2.53 -2.46
N VAL A 48 -3.75 2.97 -1.22
CA VAL A 48 -4.98 3.46 -0.59
C VAL A 48 -5.06 4.98 -0.67
N ALA A 49 -3.95 5.66 -0.41
CA ALA A 49 -3.84 7.11 -0.48
C ALA A 49 -2.41 7.53 -0.83
N VAL A 50 -2.28 8.67 -1.49
CA VAL A 50 -0.99 9.24 -1.90
C VAL A 50 -0.87 10.66 -1.38
N GLY A 51 0.35 11.07 -1.04
CA GLY A 51 0.65 12.45 -0.68
C GLY A 51 0.71 13.37 -1.90
N LYS A 52 1.03 14.64 -1.66
CA LYS A 52 1.17 15.64 -2.73
C LYS A 52 2.47 15.50 -3.52
N GLY A 53 3.45 14.77 -2.99
CA GLY A 53 4.78 14.66 -3.56
C GLY A 53 5.86 15.42 -2.78
N ALA A 54 7.11 15.03 -3.01
CA ALA A 54 8.27 15.70 -2.42
C ALA A 54 8.35 17.17 -2.85
N LEU A 55 8.81 18.05 -1.98
CA LEU A 55 9.07 19.45 -2.33
C LEU A 55 10.39 19.54 -3.10
N ASN A 56 10.36 20.19 -4.25
CA ASN A 56 11.58 20.59 -4.95
C ASN A 56 12.19 21.85 -4.28
N LYS A 57 13.41 22.22 -4.69
CA LYS A 57 14.11 23.41 -4.16
C LYS A 57 13.43 24.73 -4.50
N GLU A 58 12.50 24.71 -5.46
CA GLU A 58 11.77 25.87 -5.99
C GLU A 58 10.36 26.00 -5.35
N GLY A 59 10.00 25.13 -4.40
CA GLY A 59 8.70 25.12 -3.72
C GLY A 59 7.57 24.39 -4.48
N GLY A 60 7.86 23.83 -5.65
CA GLY A 60 6.95 22.95 -6.40
C GLY A 60 6.93 21.52 -5.86
N HIS A 61 5.85 20.79 -6.13
CA HIS A 61 5.73 19.38 -5.78
C HIS A 61 6.22 18.49 -6.93
N ILE A 62 7.07 17.51 -6.61
CA ILE A 62 7.46 16.44 -7.52
C ILE A 62 6.33 15.41 -7.51
N PRO A 63 5.67 15.14 -8.66
CA PRO A 63 4.58 14.18 -8.71
C PRO A 63 5.07 12.77 -8.37
N LEU A 64 4.25 12.03 -7.63
CA LEU A 64 4.51 10.63 -7.28
C LEU A 64 4.31 9.73 -8.50
N GLN A 65 5.01 8.60 -8.54
CA GLN A 65 4.89 7.62 -9.63
C GLN A 65 3.69 6.68 -9.46
N VAL A 66 3.08 6.68 -8.27
CA VAL A 66 1.93 5.84 -7.93
C VAL A 66 0.69 6.67 -7.64
N ASN A 67 -0.47 6.12 -7.97
CA ASN A 67 -1.79 6.72 -7.71
C ASN A 67 -2.62 5.83 -6.79
N ALA A 68 -3.63 6.41 -6.16
CA ALA A 68 -4.61 5.63 -5.39
C ALA A 68 -5.32 4.62 -6.29
N GLY A 69 -5.40 3.37 -5.83
CA GLY A 69 -5.95 2.23 -6.57
C GLY A 69 -4.90 1.39 -7.30
N ASP A 70 -3.66 1.85 -7.44
CA ASP A 70 -2.60 1.07 -8.09
C ASP A 70 -2.21 -0.16 -7.26
N LYS A 71 -1.83 -1.23 -7.94
CA LYS A 71 -1.21 -2.42 -7.34
C LYS A 71 0.31 -2.25 -7.39
N VAL A 72 0.96 -2.42 -6.25
CA VAL A 72 2.41 -2.20 -6.10
C VAL A 72 3.10 -3.35 -5.38
N ILE A 73 4.39 -3.51 -5.66
CA ILE A 73 5.29 -4.44 -4.97
C ILE A 73 6.08 -3.64 -3.93
N LEU A 74 5.95 -4.05 -2.68
CA LEU A 74 6.62 -3.47 -1.54
C LEU A 74 7.95 -4.20 -1.27
N PRO A 75 8.92 -3.54 -0.65
CA PRO A 75 10.08 -4.22 -0.11
C PRO A 75 9.66 -5.14 1.05
N PRO A 76 10.41 -6.24 1.29
CA PRO A 76 10.09 -7.19 2.37
C PRO A 76 10.17 -6.55 3.76
N TYR A 77 10.93 -5.46 3.89
CA TYR A 77 11.16 -4.73 5.12
C TYR A 77 10.94 -3.24 4.90
N GLY A 78 10.64 -2.52 5.98
CA GLY A 78 10.39 -1.08 5.95
C GLY A 78 8.90 -0.77 6.00
N GLY A 79 8.60 0.52 5.82
CA GLY A 79 7.28 1.07 6.03
C GLY A 79 6.92 1.21 7.51
N SER A 80 6.15 2.25 7.82
CA SER A 80 5.64 2.48 9.18
C SER A 80 4.24 1.89 9.31
N PRO A 81 3.96 1.03 10.31
CA PRO A 81 2.63 0.53 10.54
C PRO A 81 1.71 1.63 11.04
N VAL A 82 0.53 1.75 10.43
CA VAL A 82 -0.50 2.71 10.82
C VAL A 82 -1.80 1.95 11.01
N LYS A 83 -2.34 2.01 12.23
CA LYS A 83 -3.64 1.41 12.57
C LYS A 83 -4.73 2.46 12.52
N VAL A 84 -5.76 2.20 11.74
CA VAL A 84 -6.84 3.16 11.50
C VAL A 84 -8.14 2.41 11.54
N LEU A 85 -9.01 2.76 12.50
CA LEU A 85 -10.35 2.18 12.59
C LEU A 85 -10.37 0.64 12.68
N GLY A 86 -9.30 0.05 13.23
CA GLY A 86 -9.15 -1.40 13.36
C GLY A 86 -8.52 -2.09 12.14
N GLU A 87 -8.22 -1.36 11.07
CA GLU A 87 -7.48 -1.88 9.92
C GLU A 87 -6.00 -1.50 9.99
N GLU A 88 -5.15 -2.41 9.52
CA GLU A 88 -3.70 -2.22 9.45
C GLU A 88 -3.29 -1.77 8.05
N TYR A 89 -2.60 -0.64 8.01
CA TYR A 89 -2.00 -0.08 6.82
C TYR A 89 -0.50 0.07 7.02
N LEU A 90 0.23 0.18 5.91
CA LEU A 90 1.64 0.52 5.91
C LEU A 90 1.85 1.84 5.19
N LEU A 91 2.74 2.66 5.72
CA LEU A 91 3.11 3.93 5.14
C LEU A 91 4.55 3.83 4.63
N PHE A 92 4.73 3.98 3.31
CA PHE A 92 6.02 3.98 2.63
C PHE A 92 6.31 5.35 2.03
N ARG A 93 7.56 5.56 1.61
CA ARG A 93 7.87 6.61 0.63
C ARG A 93 7.73 6.07 -0.78
N ASP A 94 7.41 6.95 -1.71
CA ASP A 94 7.36 6.63 -3.15
C ASP A 94 8.69 6.02 -3.64
N SER A 95 9.82 6.49 -3.13
CA SER A 95 11.16 5.96 -3.48
C SER A 95 11.44 4.54 -2.96
N GLU A 96 10.68 4.06 -1.98
CA GLU A 96 10.87 2.73 -1.38
C GLU A 96 10.01 1.66 -2.09
N ILE A 97 9.02 2.06 -2.89
CA ILE A 97 8.17 1.15 -3.64
C ILE A 97 8.98 0.55 -4.79
N LEU A 98 8.99 -0.79 -4.90
CA LEU A 98 9.86 -1.49 -5.83
C LEU A 98 9.34 -1.46 -7.27
N ALA A 99 8.03 -1.68 -7.43
CA ALA A 99 7.41 -1.72 -8.75
C ALA A 99 5.90 -1.43 -8.67
N LYS A 100 5.35 -0.93 -9.76
CA LYS A 100 3.91 -0.90 -10.03
C LYS A 100 3.56 -2.09 -10.92
N VAL A 101 2.54 -2.86 -10.54
CA VAL A 101 1.99 -3.95 -11.35
C VAL A 101 1.00 -3.33 -12.33
N VAL A 102 1.24 -3.53 -13.63
CA VAL A 102 0.36 -3.11 -14.71
C VAL A 102 -0.20 -4.37 -15.34
N GLU A 103 -1.50 -4.59 -15.23
CA GLU A 103 -2.25 -5.64 -15.94
C GLU A 103 -2.86 -5.06 -17.22
#